data_AF-A0A8T3V8Q2-F1
#
_entry.id   AF-A0A8T3V8Q2-F1
#
_cell.length_a   1.000
_cell.length_b   1.000
_cell.length_c   1.000
_cell.angle_alpha   90.00
_cell.angle_beta   90.00
_cell.angle_gamma   90.00
#
_symmetry.space_group_name_H-M   'P 1'
#
loop_
_entity.id
_entity.type
_entity.pdbx_description
1 polymer ?
#
loop_
_entity_poly.entity_id
_entity_poly.type
_entity_poly.pdbx_seq_one_letter_code
_entity_poly.pdbx_strand_id
1 'polypeptide(L)'
;MSKKDQTLKEILDLILYENPATQEEIAEQLGITRRYVTKLLQPLVKDGTVKRAYMIDLKGYERIAESLNDYISPKETSGNVLINDMLNNMAKHVHSQLEESFNAVLEYDEEKANRALEMDYATNTMVEKIRTSVETIVSIDKHSEFSKSMLYNEVAYDLERIGDYCGHIAKFVINDVYRIDENILKKLKKMYKTAQKMIRLAMKSFIEGKTELKDDLMEMEDSIHILQSKAINLIATQMAENSFDEKERSNYFIYLFRVVKAFERMGDISVEIMDVSIEFHENIPRSTTPRSFR
;
A
#
# COMPACT_ATOMS: atom_id res chain seq x y z
N MET A 1 -0.20 -22.70 -31.67
CA MET A 1 -1.42 -22.37 -30.93
C MET A 1 -2.56 -22.06 -31.89
N SER A 2 -3.79 -22.49 -31.59
CA SER A 2 -4.98 -22.03 -32.33
C SER A 2 -5.25 -20.56 -32.01
N LYS A 3 -5.86 -19.80 -32.93
CA LYS A 3 -6.27 -18.40 -32.69
C LYS A 3 -7.20 -18.28 -31.47
N LYS A 4 -7.98 -19.33 -31.19
CA LYS A 4 -8.84 -19.44 -30.00
C LYS A 4 -8.04 -19.53 -28.70
N ASP A 5 -6.95 -20.28 -28.72
CA ASP A 5 -6.09 -20.57 -27.57
C ASP A 5 -5.26 -19.36 -27.18
N GLN A 6 -4.82 -18.58 -28.18
CA GLN A 6 -4.12 -17.32 -27.98
C GLN A 6 -5.02 -16.26 -27.32
N THR A 7 -6.25 -16.09 -27.82
CA THR A 7 -7.19 -15.15 -27.20
C THR A 7 -7.63 -15.59 -25.79
N LEU A 8 -7.70 -16.90 -25.52
CA LEU A 8 -7.99 -17.39 -24.17
C LEU A 8 -6.86 -17.02 -23.19
N LYS A 9 -5.60 -17.16 -23.62
CA LYS A 9 -4.44 -16.75 -22.84
C LYS A 9 -4.46 -15.25 -22.54
N GLU A 10 -4.68 -14.42 -23.56
CA GLU A 10 -4.79 -12.96 -23.42
C GLU A 10 -5.90 -12.56 -22.43
N ILE A 11 -7.04 -13.24 -22.44
CA ILE A 11 -8.10 -13.03 -21.45
C ILE A 11 -7.66 -13.40 -20.04
N LEU A 12 -6.98 -14.54 -19.87
CA LEU A 12 -6.54 -15.00 -18.55
C LEU A 12 -5.42 -14.12 -17.98
N ASP A 13 -4.48 -13.69 -18.81
CA ASP A 13 -3.41 -12.77 -18.43
C ASP A 13 -4.01 -11.41 -18.02
N LEU A 14 -4.93 -10.86 -18.81
CA LEU A 14 -5.61 -9.62 -18.48
C LEU A 14 -6.41 -9.72 -17.18
N ILE A 15 -7.08 -10.84 -16.94
CA ILE A 15 -7.76 -11.07 -15.67
C ILE A 15 -6.77 -11.11 -14.50
N LEU A 16 -5.61 -11.74 -14.67
CA LEU A 16 -4.57 -11.89 -13.64
C LEU A 16 -3.87 -10.56 -13.32
N TYR A 17 -3.57 -9.73 -14.34
CA TYR A 17 -2.75 -8.53 -14.19
C TYR A 17 -3.56 -7.23 -14.07
N GLU A 18 -4.70 -7.12 -14.76
CA GLU A 18 -5.49 -5.88 -14.85
C GLU A 18 -6.76 -5.92 -14.00
N ASN A 19 -7.16 -7.11 -13.50
CA ASN A 19 -8.29 -7.32 -12.59
C ASN A 19 -9.60 -6.59 -13.02
N PRO A 20 -10.15 -6.94 -14.19
CA PRO A 20 -11.35 -6.35 -14.74
C PRO A 20 -12.59 -6.68 -13.89
N ALA A 21 -13.48 -5.71 -13.71
CA ALA A 21 -14.72 -5.88 -12.96
C ALA A 21 -15.80 -6.61 -13.78
N THR A 22 -15.73 -6.55 -15.12
CA THR A 22 -16.77 -7.11 -16.01
C THR A 22 -16.23 -7.82 -17.25
N GLN A 23 -17.04 -8.72 -17.83
CA GLN A 23 -16.78 -9.29 -19.16
C GLN A 23 -16.81 -8.24 -20.29
N GLU A 24 -17.48 -7.11 -20.06
CA GLU A 24 -17.53 -5.98 -21.00
C GLU A 24 -16.15 -5.30 -21.07
N GLU A 25 -15.52 -5.06 -19.92
CA GLU A 25 -14.19 -4.47 -19.80
C GLU A 25 -13.09 -5.33 -20.45
N ILE A 26 -13.14 -6.65 -20.22
CA ILE A 26 -12.26 -7.61 -20.90
C ILE A 26 -12.42 -7.54 -22.43
N ALA A 27 -13.66 -7.41 -22.90
CA ALA A 27 -13.97 -7.38 -24.33
C ALA A 27 -13.45 -6.09 -24.99
N GLU A 28 -13.61 -4.94 -24.32
CA GLU A 28 -13.12 -3.65 -24.78
C GLU A 28 -11.59 -3.60 -24.84
N GLN A 29 -10.90 -4.04 -23.78
CA GLN A 29 -9.43 -4.01 -23.71
C GLN A 29 -8.76 -4.93 -24.74
N LEU A 30 -9.38 -6.07 -25.08
CA LEU A 30 -8.85 -7.01 -26.08
C LEU A 30 -9.41 -6.81 -27.49
N GLY A 31 -10.31 -5.85 -27.69
CA GLY A 31 -10.95 -5.59 -28.99
C GLY A 31 -11.75 -6.78 -29.53
N ILE A 32 -12.36 -7.57 -28.65
CA ILE A 32 -13.16 -8.76 -28.98
C ILE A 32 -14.60 -8.60 -28.52
N THR A 33 -15.51 -9.44 -29.02
CA THR A 33 -16.93 -9.35 -28.60
C THR A 33 -17.13 -9.96 -27.21
N ARG A 34 -17.98 -9.34 -26.37
CA ARG A 34 -18.38 -9.90 -25.06
C ARG A 34 -18.86 -11.34 -25.16
N ARG A 35 -19.66 -11.66 -26.19
CA ARG A 35 -20.15 -13.03 -26.45
C ARG A 35 -19.01 -14.03 -26.64
N TYR A 36 -17.89 -13.60 -27.23
CA TYR A 36 -16.71 -14.43 -27.42
C TYR A 36 -15.95 -14.63 -26.09
N VAL A 37 -15.81 -13.59 -25.27
CA VAL A 37 -15.27 -13.69 -23.90
C VAL A 37 -16.11 -14.68 -23.08
N THR A 38 -17.44 -14.54 -23.07
CA THR A 38 -18.34 -15.48 -22.37
C THR A 38 -18.14 -16.91 -22.84
N LYS A 39 -18.02 -17.15 -24.16
CA LYS A 39 -17.82 -18.48 -24.73
C LYS A 39 -16.49 -19.12 -24.28
N LEU A 40 -15.46 -18.31 -24.08
CA LEU A 40 -14.14 -18.77 -23.65
C LEU A 40 -14.04 -18.97 -22.13
N LEU A 41 -14.72 -18.14 -21.33
CA LEU A 41 -14.73 -18.23 -19.87
C LEU A 41 -15.75 -19.24 -19.32
N GLN A 42 -16.85 -19.52 -20.02
CA GLN A 42 -17.91 -20.42 -19.53
C GLN A 42 -17.43 -21.84 -19.11
N PRO A 43 -16.48 -22.49 -19.80
CA PRO A 43 -15.92 -23.77 -19.35
C PRO A 43 -15.13 -23.61 -18.04
N LEU A 44 -14.35 -22.52 -17.94
CA LEU A 44 -13.46 -22.22 -16.81
C LEU A 44 -14.22 -21.79 -15.56
N VAL A 45 -15.38 -21.17 -15.74
CA VAL A 45 -16.29 -20.86 -14.63
C VAL A 45 -16.95 -22.13 -14.09
N LYS A 46 -17.22 -23.11 -14.97
CA LYS A 46 -17.84 -24.39 -14.57
C LYS A 46 -16.87 -25.32 -13.86
N ASP A 47 -15.59 -25.31 -14.22
CA ASP A 47 -14.56 -26.15 -13.59
C ASP A 47 -13.87 -25.49 -12.38
N GLY A 48 -14.23 -24.24 -12.08
CA GLY A 48 -13.73 -23.48 -10.93
C GLY A 48 -12.43 -22.72 -11.18
N THR A 49 -11.85 -22.81 -12.38
CA THR A 49 -10.66 -22.06 -12.80
C THR A 49 -10.88 -20.55 -12.79
N VAL A 50 -12.10 -20.09 -13.07
CA VAL A 50 -12.48 -18.68 -12.98
C VAL A 50 -13.67 -18.55 -12.03
N LYS A 51 -13.46 -17.91 -10.88
CA LYS A 51 -14.46 -17.71 -9.83
C LYS A 51 -15.30 -16.45 -10.09
N ARG A 52 -16.27 -16.21 -9.20
CA ARG A 52 -17.10 -14.98 -9.23
C ARG A 52 -16.19 -13.74 -9.17
N ALA A 53 -16.60 -12.66 -9.83
CA ALA A 53 -15.80 -11.45 -10.02
C ALA A 53 -14.49 -11.63 -10.83
N TYR A 54 -14.41 -12.66 -11.69
CA TYR A 54 -13.25 -12.90 -12.56
C TYR A 54 -11.95 -13.13 -11.80
N MET A 55 -11.99 -13.86 -10.69
CA MET A 55 -10.77 -14.28 -9.99
C MET A 55 -10.29 -15.63 -10.55
N ILE A 56 -8.99 -15.79 -10.82
CA ILE A 56 -8.45 -17.06 -11.37
C ILE A 56 -7.97 -17.99 -10.26
N ASP A 57 -8.37 -19.27 -10.31
CA ASP A 57 -7.78 -20.36 -9.55
C ASP A 57 -6.52 -20.88 -10.26
N LEU A 58 -5.35 -20.72 -9.63
CA LEU A 58 -4.07 -20.97 -10.30
C LEU A 58 -3.87 -22.43 -10.71
N LYS A 59 -4.46 -23.40 -10.01
CA LYS A 59 -4.44 -24.82 -10.44
C LYS A 59 -5.19 -25.04 -11.75
N GLY A 60 -6.19 -24.23 -12.03
CA GLY A 60 -6.88 -24.20 -13.31
C GLY A 60 -6.04 -23.52 -14.40
N TYR A 61 -5.45 -22.37 -14.07
CA TYR A 61 -4.58 -21.62 -14.99
C TYR A 61 -3.35 -22.43 -15.41
N GLU A 62 -2.63 -23.05 -14.47
CA GLU A 62 -1.44 -23.88 -14.73
C GLU A 62 -1.77 -25.07 -15.64
N ARG A 63 -2.87 -25.80 -15.37
CA ARG A 63 -3.34 -26.89 -16.25
C ARG A 63 -3.61 -26.41 -17.68
N ILE A 64 -4.17 -25.20 -17.82
CA ILE A 64 -4.45 -24.62 -19.13
C ILE A 64 -3.15 -24.17 -19.79
N ALA A 65 -2.25 -23.47 -19.08
CA ALA A 65 -0.95 -23.03 -19.57
C ALA A 65 -0.07 -24.21 -20.02
N GLU A 66 -0.06 -25.31 -19.26
CA GLU A 66 0.58 -26.58 -19.62
C GLU A 66 -0.03 -27.20 -20.89
N SER A 67 -1.37 -27.20 -20.99
CA SER A 67 -2.06 -27.72 -22.18
C SER A 67 -1.83 -26.88 -23.45
N LEU A 68 -1.45 -25.61 -23.28
CA LEU A 68 -1.16 -24.66 -24.35
C LEU A 68 0.28 -24.75 -24.89
N ASN A 69 1.07 -25.71 -24.38
CA ASN A 69 2.41 -26.06 -24.83
C ASN A 69 3.44 -24.91 -24.73
N ASP A 70 3.33 -24.08 -23.69
CA ASP A 70 4.42 -23.23 -23.25
C ASP A 70 5.29 -24.02 -22.26
N TYR A 71 6.45 -24.51 -22.72
CA TYR A 71 7.57 -24.83 -21.83
C TYR A 71 8.18 -23.51 -21.32
N ILE A 72 7.45 -22.83 -20.43
CA ILE A 72 8.08 -21.92 -19.49
C ILE A 72 8.29 -22.76 -18.25
N SER A 73 9.53 -23.18 -18.01
CA SER A 73 9.92 -23.85 -16.77
C SER A 73 9.49 -22.97 -15.59
N PRO A 74 8.52 -23.37 -14.74
CA PRO A 74 8.18 -22.62 -13.55
C PRO A 74 9.10 -23.13 -12.45
N LYS A 75 10.37 -22.75 -12.49
CA LYS A 75 11.29 -22.91 -11.36
C LYS A 75 11.49 -21.54 -10.71
N GLU A 76 10.87 -21.39 -9.55
CA GLU A 76 11.21 -20.45 -8.46
C GLU A 76 11.12 -18.93 -8.73
N THR A 77 10.85 -18.45 -9.95
CA THR A 77 11.02 -17.00 -10.27
C THR A 77 9.73 -16.21 -10.46
N SER A 78 8.56 -16.82 -10.73
CA SER A 78 7.39 -16.07 -11.23
C SER A 78 6.46 -15.49 -10.15
N GLY A 79 6.32 -16.15 -8.99
CA GLY A 79 5.36 -15.73 -7.96
C GLY A 79 5.81 -14.51 -7.14
N ASN A 80 7.05 -14.53 -6.64
CA ASN A 80 7.60 -13.43 -5.85
C ASN A 80 7.76 -12.14 -6.67
N VAL A 81 8.06 -12.26 -7.96
CA VAL A 81 8.13 -11.10 -8.87
C VAL A 81 6.77 -10.41 -9.00
N LEU A 82 5.68 -11.18 -9.14
CA LEU A 82 4.32 -10.63 -9.19
C LEU A 82 3.98 -9.87 -7.90
N ILE A 83 4.24 -10.44 -6.73
CA ILE A 83 3.94 -9.77 -5.45
C ILE A 83 4.81 -8.51 -5.29
N ASN A 84 6.09 -8.56 -5.69
CA ASN A 84 6.97 -7.40 -5.67
C ASN A 84 6.41 -6.26 -6.53
N ASP A 85 5.88 -6.55 -7.71
CA ASP A 85 5.24 -5.55 -8.58
C ASP A 85 3.97 -4.99 -7.95
N MET A 86 3.14 -5.84 -7.34
CA MET A 86 1.93 -5.41 -6.61
C MET A 86 2.29 -4.48 -5.44
N LEU A 87 3.29 -4.84 -4.64
CA LEU A 87 3.78 -4.00 -3.53
C LEU A 87 4.39 -2.69 -4.01
N ASN A 88 5.12 -2.69 -5.13
CA ASN A 88 5.67 -1.48 -5.72
C ASN A 88 4.55 -0.54 -6.18
N ASN A 89 3.49 -1.09 -6.80
CA ASN A 89 2.32 -0.32 -7.20
C ASN A 89 1.55 0.23 -5.98
N MET A 90 1.41 -0.58 -4.93
CA MET A 90 0.81 -0.13 -3.67
C MET A 90 1.63 0.99 -3.02
N ALA A 91 2.95 0.87 -2.98
CA ALA A 91 3.83 1.93 -2.45
C ALA A 91 3.70 3.24 -3.24
N LYS A 92 3.67 3.17 -4.58
CA LYS A 92 3.41 4.35 -5.43
C LYS A 92 2.05 4.98 -5.14
N HIS A 93 1.02 4.15 -4.97
CA HIS A 93 -0.33 4.63 -4.62
C HIS A 93 -0.34 5.33 -3.26
N VAL A 94 0.30 4.76 -2.25
CA VAL A 94 0.43 5.36 -0.90
C VAL A 94 1.24 6.67 -0.96
N HIS A 95 2.31 6.75 -1.77
CA HIS A 95 3.03 8.00 -2.00
C HIS A 95 2.11 9.11 -2.55
N SER A 96 1.29 8.76 -3.55
CA SER A 96 0.30 9.68 -4.13
C SER A 96 -0.81 10.04 -3.14
N GLN A 97 -1.27 9.10 -2.31
CA GLN A 97 -2.28 9.34 -1.28
C GLN A 97 -1.77 10.32 -0.21
N LEU A 98 -0.51 10.16 0.21
CA LEU A 98 0.14 11.07 1.14
C LEU A 98 0.35 12.46 0.53
N GLU A 99 0.70 12.53 -0.76
CA GLU A 99 0.81 13.80 -1.49
C GLU A 99 -0.55 14.51 -1.61
N GLU A 100 -1.60 13.81 -2.04
CA GLU A 100 -2.93 14.37 -2.21
C GLU A 100 -3.51 14.86 -0.88
N SER A 101 -3.41 14.04 0.18
CA SER A 101 -3.87 14.41 1.53
C SER A 101 -3.11 15.62 2.09
N PHE A 102 -1.80 15.72 1.87
CA PHE A 102 -1.02 16.86 2.36
C PHE A 102 -1.25 18.12 1.52
N ASN A 103 -1.41 18.00 0.20
CA ASN A 103 -1.78 19.12 -0.66
C ASN A 103 -3.15 19.69 -0.28
N ALA A 104 -4.11 18.84 0.10
CA ALA A 104 -5.38 19.27 0.66
C ALA A 104 -5.19 20.19 1.88
N VAL A 105 -4.25 19.85 2.78
CA VAL A 105 -3.91 20.68 3.96
C VAL A 105 -3.24 22.00 3.56
N LEU A 106 -2.36 21.99 2.56
CA LEU A 106 -1.66 23.20 2.13
C LEU A 106 -2.60 24.23 1.46
N GLU A 107 -3.58 23.73 0.73
CA GLU A 107 -4.49 24.54 -0.09
C GLU A 107 -5.86 24.75 0.56
N TYR A 108 -6.15 24.04 1.67
CA TYR A 108 -7.46 23.98 2.30
C TYR A 108 -8.54 23.51 1.30
N ASP A 109 -8.19 22.49 0.52
CA ASP A 109 -9.01 21.97 -0.58
C ASP A 109 -9.74 20.69 -0.13
N GLU A 110 -11.05 20.81 0.08
CA GLU A 110 -11.91 19.69 0.47
C GLU A 110 -12.06 18.63 -0.63
N GLU A 111 -11.97 18.99 -1.92
CA GLU A 111 -12.04 18.01 -3.00
C GLU A 111 -10.81 17.11 -2.99
N LYS A 112 -9.61 17.68 -2.79
CA LYS A 112 -8.37 16.93 -2.59
C LYS A 112 -8.48 16.01 -1.37
N ALA A 113 -9.04 16.52 -0.27
CA ALA A 113 -9.23 15.72 0.94
C ALA A 113 -10.16 14.51 0.69
N ASN A 114 -11.30 14.72 0.03
CA ASN A 114 -12.23 13.65 -0.31
C ASN A 114 -11.59 12.62 -1.27
N ARG A 115 -10.83 13.06 -2.28
CA ARG A 115 -10.06 12.14 -3.15
C ARG A 115 -9.06 11.30 -2.36
N ALA A 116 -8.34 11.90 -1.42
CA ALA A 116 -7.40 11.16 -0.57
C ALA A 116 -8.10 10.09 0.32
N LEU A 117 -9.35 10.35 0.73
CA LEU A 117 -10.18 9.34 1.42
C LEU A 117 -10.67 8.24 0.48
N GLU A 118 -10.98 8.56 -0.78
CA GLU A 118 -11.33 7.55 -1.79
C GLU A 118 -10.13 6.64 -2.11
N MET A 119 -8.93 7.21 -2.18
CA MET A 119 -7.67 6.47 -2.35
C MET A 119 -7.41 5.48 -1.22
N ASP A 120 -7.87 5.76 0.00
CA ASP A 120 -7.76 4.88 1.16
C ASP A 120 -8.47 3.54 0.95
N TYR A 121 -9.70 3.57 0.39
CA TYR A 121 -10.43 2.36 0.02
C TYR A 121 -9.69 1.53 -1.05
N ALA A 122 -9.01 2.20 -1.97
CA ALA A 122 -8.17 1.52 -2.96
C ALA A 122 -6.96 0.85 -2.29
N THR A 123 -6.32 1.52 -1.32
CA THR A 123 -5.21 0.96 -0.53
C THR A 123 -5.66 -0.32 0.20
N ASN A 124 -6.81 -0.30 0.85
CA ASN A 124 -7.38 -1.48 1.54
C ASN A 124 -7.62 -2.64 0.57
N THR A 125 -8.10 -2.33 -0.64
CA THR A 125 -8.32 -3.34 -1.68
C THR A 125 -6.99 -3.94 -2.18
N MET A 126 -5.92 -3.14 -2.26
CA MET A 126 -4.59 -3.63 -2.67
C MET A 126 -4.02 -4.64 -1.68
N VAL A 127 -4.21 -4.44 -0.36
CA VAL A 127 -3.79 -5.40 0.66
C VAL A 127 -4.45 -6.76 0.46
N GLU A 128 -5.77 -6.79 0.28
CA GLU A 128 -6.50 -8.05 0.11
C GLU A 128 -6.08 -8.79 -1.17
N LYS A 129 -5.71 -8.06 -2.23
CA LYS A 129 -5.14 -8.65 -3.45
C LYS A 129 -3.77 -9.28 -3.20
N ILE A 130 -2.88 -8.55 -2.51
CA ILE A 130 -1.54 -9.07 -2.16
C ILE A 130 -1.69 -10.31 -1.29
N ARG A 131 -2.56 -10.26 -0.28
CA ARG A 131 -2.87 -11.38 0.60
C ARG A 131 -3.32 -12.62 -0.15
N THR A 132 -4.28 -12.46 -1.06
CA THR A 132 -4.79 -13.57 -1.89
C THR A 132 -3.67 -14.16 -2.77
N SER A 133 -2.80 -13.30 -3.30
CA SER A 133 -1.68 -13.72 -4.16
C SER A 133 -0.62 -14.48 -3.37
N VAL A 134 -0.28 -14.01 -2.15
CA VAL A 134 0.60 -14.71 -1.21
C VAL A 134 0.03 -16.07 -0.84
N GLU A 135 -1.25 -16.15 -0.44
CA GLU A 135 -1.92 -17.42 -0.13
C GLU A 135 -1.86 -18.41 -1.29
N THR A 136 -1.97 -17.90 -2.52
CA THR A 136 -1.91 -18.71 -3.72
C THR A 136 -0.51 -19.29 -3.95
N ILE A 137 0.53 -18.45 -3.88
CA ILE A 137 1.93 -18.88 -4.05
C ILE A 137 2.31 -19.94 -2.99
N VAL A 138 1.93 -19.67 -1.76
CA VAL A 138 2.14 -20.53 -0.59
C VAL A 138 1.41 -21.88 -0.73
N SER A 139 0.27 -21.90 -1.41
CA SER A 139 -0.48 -23.15 -1.68
C SER A 139 0.16 -24.01 -2.77
N ILE A 140 0.96 -23.41 -3.65
CA ILE A 140 1.65 -24.05 -4.78
C ILE A 140 3.00 -24.60 -4.34
N ASP A 141 3.78 -23.81 -3.58
CA ASP A 141 5.11 -24.21 -3.10
C ASP A 141 5.07 -24.77 -1.67
N LYS A 142 5.23 -26.10 -1.54
CA LYS A 142 5.22 -26.79 -0.24
C LYS A 142 6.60 -26.89 0.42
N HIS A 143 7.66 -26.27 -0.11
CA HIS A 143 9.02 -26.43 0.43
C HIS A 143 9.75 -25.12 0.83
N SER A 144 10.24 -25.13 2.08
CA SER A 144 11.22 -24.27 2.77
C SER A 144 11.09 -22.74 2.86
N GLU A 145 10.49 -22.01 1.91
CA GLU A 145 10.39 -20.52 1.98
C GLU A 145 9.02 -19.99 2.43
N PHE A 146 8.14 -20.88 2.90
CA PHE A 146 6.78 -20.56 3.37
C PHE A 146 6.74 -19.40 4.39
N SER A 147 7.78 -19.26 5.24
CA SER A 147 7.89 -18.18 6.22
C SER A 147 8.16 -16.82 5.57
N LYS A 148 8.94 -16.74 4.49
CA LYS A 148 9.29 -15.47 3.84
C LYS A 148 8.14 -14.93 3.02
N SER A 149 7.36 -15.80 2.37
CA SER A 149 6.18 -15.35 1.63
C SER A 149 5.14 -14.66 2.52
N MET A 150 5.05 -15.03 3.80
CA MET A 150 4.16 -14.36 4.77
C MET A 150 4.58 -12.92 5.06
N LEU A 151 5.88 -12.60 4.96
CA LEU A 151 6.39 -11.24 5.23
C LEU A 151 5.89 -10.22 4.20
N TYR A 152 5.50 -10.66 2.99
CA TYR A 152 4.81 -9.81 2.03
C TYR A 152 3.48 -9.25 2.56
N ASN A 153 2.73 -10.06 3.33
CA ASN A 153 1.48 -9.62 3.94
C ASN A 153 1.73 -8.57 5.02
N GLU A 154 2.81 -8.73 5.80
CA GLU A 154 3.19 -7.75 6.82
C GLU A 154 3.50 -6.39 6.18
N VAL A 155 4.31 -6.35 5.11
CA VAL A 155 4.62 -5.10 4.41
C VAL A 155 3.39 -4.48 3.74
N ALA A 156 2.52 -5.28 3.14
CA ALA A 156 1.27 -4.79 2.57
C ALA A 156 0.39 -4.14 3.65
N TYR A 157 0.25 -4.79 4.80
CA TYR A 157 -0.50 -4.26 5.93
C TYR A 157 0.11 -2.96 6.48
N ASP A 158 1.43 -2.88 6.57
CA ASP A 158 2.12 -1.67 7.00
C ASP A 158 1.92 -0.50 6.01
N LEU A 159 1.93 -0.77 4.70
CA LEU A 159 1.57 0.25 3.70
C LEU A 159 0.12 0.73 3.83
N GLU A 160 -0.82 -0.15 4.16
CA GLU A 160 -2.22 0.23 4.42
C GLU A 160 -2.38 1.08 5.66
N ARG A 161 -1.69 0.74 6.75
CA ARG A 161 -1.66 1.58 7.95
C ARG A 161 -1.13 2.98 7.64
N ILE A 162 -0.15 3.13 6.75
CA ILE A 162 0.30 4.44 6.27
C ILE A 162 -0.82 5.15 5.50
N GLY A 163 -1.55 4.44 4.63
CA GLY A 163 -2.75 4.93 3.94
C GLY A 163 -3.80 5.48 4.91
N ASP A 164 -4.14 4.71 5.95
CA ASP A 164 -5.07 5.13 7.01
C ASP A 164 -4.66 6.46 7.65
N TYR A 165 -3.35 6.64 7.92
CA TYR A 165 -2.82 7.89 8.44
C TYR A 165 -2.90 9.04 7.43
N CYS A 166 -2.84 8.79 6.11
CA CYS A 166 -3.16 9.78 5.09
C CYS A 166 -4.64 10.19 5.17
N GLY A 167 -5.54 9.22 5.45
CA GLY A 167 -6.95 9.48 5.74
C GLY A 167 -7.15 10.39 6.97
N HIS A 168 -6.33 10.24 8.02
CA HIS A 168 -6.33 11.17 9.16
C HIS A 168 -5.91 12.60 8.76
N ILE A 169 -4.93 12.73 7.86
CA ILE A 169 -4.51 14.04 7.33
C ILE A 169 -5.63 14.68 6.51
N ALA A 170 -6.29 13.92 5.64
CA ALA A 170 -7.43 14.41 4.86
C ALA A 170 -8.62 14.85 5.75
N LYS A 171 -8.93 14.07 6.80
CA LYS A 171 -9.99 14.39 7.76
C LYS A 171 -9.75 15.70 8.51
N PHE A 172 -8.51 16.15 8.68
CA PHE A 172 -8.25 17.48 9.26
C PHE A 172 -8.87 18.58 8.40
N VAL A 173 -8.73 18.51 7.07
CA VAL A 173 -9.29 19.52 6.15
C VAL A 173 -10.81 19.54 6.18
N ILE A 174 -11.44 18.37 6.27
CA ILE A 174 -12.91 18.23 6.25
C ILE A 174 -13.56 18.73 7.55
N ASN A 175 -12.88 18.56 8.69
CA ASN A 175 -13.47 18.81 10.00
C ASN A 175 -13.10 20.18 10.58
N ASP A 176 -12.35 21.00 9.86
CA ASP A 176 -11.68 22.13 10.47
C ASP A 176 -11.57 23.37 9.58
N VAL A 177 -11.68 24.54 10.21
CA VAL A 177 -11.95 25.83 9.55
C VAL A 177 -10.82 26.84 9.83
N TYR A 178 -9.87 26.53 10.70
CA TYR A 178 -8.81 27.47 11.07
C TYR A 178 -7.51 27.23 10.29
N ARG A 179 -6.82 28.35 10.00
CA ARG A 179 -5.50 28.28 9.37
C ARG A 179 -4.43 27.81 10.34
N ILE A 180 -3.58 26.92 9.85
CA ILE A 180 -2.42 26.43 10.58
C ILE A 180 -1.39 27.56 10.74
N ASP A 181 -0.89 27.73 11.97
CA ASP A 181 0.22 28.62 12.26
C ASP A 181 1.46 28.28 11.40
N GLU A 182 2.15 29.31 10.92
CA GLU A 182 3.27 29.15 9.98
C GLU A 182 4.42 28.33 10.56
N ASN A 183 4.70 28.45 11.87
CA ASN A 183 5.76 27.69 12.52
C ASN A 183 5.42 26.21 12.66
N ILE A 184 4.14 25.87 12.82
CA ILE A 184 3.64 24.49 12.82
C ILE A 184 3.66 23.96 11.38
N LEU A 185 3.12 24.71 10.41
CA LEU A 185 3.08 24.34 9.00
C LEU A 185 4.47 24.05 8.43
N LYS A 186 5.48 24.86 8.80
CA LYS A 186 6.88 24.62 8.41
C LYS A 186 7.43 23.29 8.92
N LYS A 187 6.99 22.83 10.10
CA LYS A 187 7.37 21.51 10.64
C LYS A 187 6.62 20.40 9.91
N LEU A 188 5.32 20.55 9.68
CA LEU A 188 4.52 19.61 8.89
C LEU A 188 5.14 19.39 7.50
N LYS A 189 5.52 20.46 6.79
CA LYS A 189 6.20 20.36 5.47
C LYS A 189 7.50 19.57 5.53
N LYS A 190 8.26 19.65 6.62
CA LYS A 190 9.50 18.88 6.80
C LYS A 190 9.18 17.41 7.11
N MET A 191 8.20 17.15 7.98
CA MET A 191 7.75 15.79 8.30
C MET A 191 7.19 15.09 7.06
N TYR A 192 6.37 15.76 6.25
CA TYR A 192 5.89 15.27 4.96
C TYR A 192 7.02 14.80 4.04
N LYS A 193 8.01 15.66 3.78
CA LYS A 193 9.15 15.31 2.94
C LYS A 193 9.96 14.14 3.50
N THR A 194 10.06 14.06 4.83
CA THR A 194 10.80 12.99 5.51
C THR A 194 10.05 11.67 5.43
N ALA A 195 8.74 11.66 5.70
CA ALA A 195 7.87 10.48 5.57
C ALA A 195 7.86 9.94 4.14
N GLN A 196 7.70 10.79 3.13
CA GLN A 196 7.83 10.43 1.71
C GLN A 196 9.19 9.75 1.42
N LYS A 197 10.28 10.23 2.02
CA LYS A 197 11.61 9.63 1.85
C LYS A 197 11.72 8.29 2.57
N MET A 198 11.21 8.18 3.80
CA MET A 198 11.26 6.96 4.62
C MET A 198 10.50 5.80 3.97
N ILE A 199 9.27 6.03 3.50
CA ILE A 199 8.46 5.01 2.79
C ILE A 199 9.24 4.48 1.58
N ARG A 200 9.83 5.37 0.79
CA ARG A 200 10.63 5.01 -0.38
C ARG A 200 11.86 4.19 0.00
N LEU A 201 12.58 4.56 1.06
CA LEU A 201 13.78 3.81 1.50
C LEU A 201 13.40 2.44 2.06
N ALA A 202 12.35 2.35 2.86
CA ALA A 202 11.85 1.10 3.41
C ALA A 202 11.45 0.12 2.28
N MET A 203 10.68 0.59 1.29
CA MET A 203 10.29 -0.24 0.15
C MET A 203 11.45 -0.62 -0.76
N LYS A 204 12.43 0.28 -0.93
CA LYS A 204 13.66 -0.03 -1.67
C LYS A 204 14.46 -1.12 -0.97
N SER A 205 14.56 -1.06 0.35
CA SER A 205 15.19 -2.10 1.15
C SER A 205 14.47 -3.44 0.97
N PHE A 206 13.13 -3.43 1.11
CA PHE A 206 12.33 -4.65 1.02
C PHE A 206 12.34 -5.29 -0.38
N ILE A 207 12.17 -4.51 -1.45
CA ILE A 207 12.08 -5.04 -2.82
C ILE A 207 13.47 -5.31 -3.42
N GLU A 208 14.45 -4.42 -3.21
CA GLU A 208 15.77 -4.49 -3.85
C GLU A 208 16.87 -5.09 -2.96
N GLY A 209 16.58 -5.42 -1.70
CA GLY A 209 17.55 -5.98 -0.76
C GLY A 209 18.59 -4.98 -0.24
N LYS A 210 18.26 -3.68 -0.23
CA LYS A 210 19.15 -2.60 0.20
C LYS A 210 19.07 -2.30 1.70
N THR A 211 19.41 -3.31 2.50
CA THR A 211 19.35 -3.26 3.97
C THR A 211 20.34 -2.28 4.59
N GLU A 212 21.39 -1.87 3.86
CA GLU A 212 22.35 -0.85 4.27
C GLU A 212 21.72 0.53 4.50
N LEU A 213 20.50 0.75 4.00
CA LEU A 213 19.74 2.00 4.18
C LEU A 213 19.14 2.15 5.58
N LYS A 214 19.32 1.18 6.48
CA LYS A 214 18.77 1.21 7.83
C LYS A 214 19.19 2.46 8.61
N ASP A 215 20.48 2.77 8.64
CA ASP A 215 21.01 3.88 9.44
C ASP A 215 20.45 5.22 8.96
N ASP A 216 20.41 5.44 7.64
CA ASP A 216 19.77 6.61 7.01
C ASP A 216 18.31 6.74 7.43
N LEU A 217 17.58 5.63 7.51
CA LEU A 217 16.17 5.61 7.88
C LEU A 217 15.98 5.93 9.37
N MET A 218 16.84 5.41 10.25
CA MET A 218 16.81 5.72 11.69
C MET A 218 17.07 7.21 11.95
N GLU A 219 18.03 7.83 11.26
CA GLU A 219 18.26 9.28 11.38
C GLU A 219 17.04 10.12 10.98
N MET A 220 16.27 9.63 9.99
CA MET A 220 15.02 10.27 9.57
C MET A 220 13.90 10.11 10.60
N GLU A 221 13.80 8.95 11.25
CA GLU A 221 12.87 8.70 12.36
C GLU A 221 13.13 9.70 13.51
N ASP A 222 14.38 9.82 13.94
CA ASP A 222 14.80 10.79 14.98
C ASP A 222 14.43 12.22 14.61
N SER A 223 14.66 12.60 13.35
CA SER A 223 14.26 13.91 12.83
C SER A 223 12.75 14.12 12.90
N ILE A 224 11.93 13.11 12.60
CA ILE A 224 10.47 13.17 12.75
C ILE A 224 10.08 13.34 14.22
N HIS A 225 10.63 12.55 15.14
CA HIS A 225 10.35 12.65 16.59
C HIS A 225 10.69 14.05 17.16
N ILE A 226 11.81 14.63 16.73
CA ILE A 226 12.20 16.01 17.11
C ILE A 226 11.19 17.03 16.56
N LEU A 227 10.77 16.90 15.30
CA LEU A 227 9.81 17.81 14.67
C LEU A 227 8.43 17.70 15.30
N GLN A 228 7.99 16.48 15.60
CA GLN A 228 6.74 16.14 16.26
C GLN A 228 6.70 16.80 17.65
N SER A 229 7.74 16.59 18.48
CA SER A 229 7.85 17.20 19.81
C SER A 229 7.73 18.73 19.77
N LYS A 230 8.43 19.35 18.82
CA LYS A 230 8.38 20.81 18.62
C LYS A 230 7.02 21.29 18.12
N ALA A 231 6.32 20.53 17.27
CA ALA A 231 4.99 20.88 16.79
C ALA A 231 3.94 20.74 17.89
N ILE A 232 3.98 19.65 18.67
CA ILE A 232 3.09 19.40 19.80
C ILE A 232 3.23 20.51 20.86
N ASN A 233 4.46 20.92 21.19
CA ASN A 233 4.66 22.01 22.15
C ASN A 233 4.04 23.33 21.68
N LEU A 234 4.16 23.66 20.38
CA LEU A 234 3.52 24.85 19.81
C LEU A 234 1.99 24.76 19.88
N ILE A 235 1.43 23.60 19.53
CA ILE A 235 -0.02 23.34 19.65
C ILE A 235 -0.47 23.52 21.10
N ALA A 236 0.26 22.95 22.07
CA ALA A 236 -0.07 23.04 23.48
C ALA A 236 -0.01 24.49 24.02
N THR A 237 1.00 25.26 23.63
CA THR A 237 1.08 26.70 23.97
C THR A 237 -0.12 27.45 23.40
N GLN A 238 -0.44 27.25 22.12
CA GLN A 238 -1.60 27.89 21.51
C GLN A 238 -2.91 27.46 22.17
N MET A 239 -3.07 26.19 22.53
CA MET A 239 -4.23 25.70 23.28
C MET A 239 -4.38 26.40 24.63
N ALA A 240 -3.28 26.58 25.38
CA ALA A 240 -3.30 27.21 26.70
C ALA A 240 -3.59 28.72 26.66
N GLU A 241 -3.26 29.38 25.56
CA GLU A 241 -3.47 30.82 25.36
C GLU A 241 -4.88 31.17 24.86
N ASN A 242 -5.65 30.20 24.35
CA ASN A 242 -7.03 30.42 23.87
C ASN A 242 -8.07 30.04 24.93
N SER A 243 -9.23 30.69 24.92
CA SER A 243 -10.34 30.32 25.81
C SER A 243 -10.94 28.97 25.40
N PHE A 244 -11.22 28.10 26.38
CA PHE A 244 -11.89 26.81 26.18
C PHE A 244 -13.39 26.93 25.88
N ASP A 245 -13.96 28.13 25.95
CA ASP A 245 -15.38 28.36 25.67
C ASP A 245 -15.73 28.16 24.17
N GLU A 246 -14.72 28.23 23.29
CA GLU A 246 -14.86 27.96 21.85
C GLU A 246 -14.59 26.48 21.53
N LYS A 247 -15.66 25.67 21.54
CA LYS A 247 -15.59 24.23 21.21
C LYS A 247 -14.95 23.95 19.85
N GLU A 248 -15.24 24.79 18.86
CA GLU A 248 -14.67 24.69 17.50
C GLU A 248 -13.15 24.83 17.51
N ARG A 249 -12.62 25.79 18.27
CA ARG A 249 -11.18 26.02 18.42
C ARG A 249 -10.49 24.86 19.14
N SER A 250 -11.15 24.26 20.12
CA SER A 250 -10.64 23.06 20.81
C SER A 250 -10.56 21.85 19.88
N ASN A 251 -11.59 21.62 19.06
CA ASN A 251 -11.59 20.56 18.05
C ASN A 251 -10.46 20.76 17.04
N TYR A 252 -10.17 22.01 16.67
CA TYR A 252 -9.09 22.29 15.74
C TYR A 252 -7.73 21.77 16.19
N PHE A 253 -7.38 22.07 17.44
CA PHE A 253 -6.10 21.63 17.98
C PHE A 253 -6.01 20.09 18.10
N ILE A 254 -7.14 19.42 18.35
CA ILE A 254 -7.20 17.95 18.38
C ILE A 254 -6.95 17.36 16.99
N TYR A 255 -7.59 17.89 15.94
CA TYR A 255 -7.35 17.40 14.59
C TYR A 255 -5.94 17.72 14.11
N LEU A 256 -5.42 18.92 14.39
CA LEU A 256 -4.03 19.28 14.08
C LEU A 256 -3.01 18.39 14.81
N PHE A 257 -3.27 18.07 16.06
CA PHE A 257 -2.45 17.10 16.81
C PHE A 257 -2.46 15.71 16.14
N ARG A 258 -3.61 15.26 15.65
CA ARG A 258 -3.71 13.98 14.90
C ARG A 258 -2.88 14.00 13.61
N VAL A 259 -2.83 15.12 12.89
CA VAL A 259 -1.94 15.29 11.72
C VAL A 259 -0.47 15.14 12.11
N VAL A 260 -0.05 15.78 13.21
CA VAL A 260 1.32 15.66 13.70
C VAL A 260 1.65 14.22 14.12
N LYS A 261 0.73 13.54 14.81
CA LYS A 261 0.89 12.13 15.18
C LYS A 261 0.92 11.21 13.96
N ALA A 262 0.13 11.48 12.93
CA ALA A 262 0.11 10.69 11.70
C ALA A 262 1.51 10.58 11.07
N PHE A 263 2.25 11.69 10.98
CA PHE A 263 3.61 11.66 10.43
C PHE A 263 4.61 10.85 11.27
N GLU A 264 4.52 10.92 12.60
CA GLU A 264 5.34 10.06 13.46
C GLU A 264 5.02 8.58 13.25
N ARG A 265 3.73 8.23 13.21
CA ARG A 265 3.32 6.85 12.96
C ARG A 265 3.78 6.33 11.59
N MET A 266 3.74 7.16 10.55
CA MET A 266 4.31 6.80 9.24
C MET A 266 5.81 6.53 9.30
N GLY A 267 6.55 7.33 10.09
CA GLY A 267 7.97 7.10 10.36
C GLY A 267 8.22 5.78 11.08
N ASP A 268 7.47 5.53 12.16
CA ASP A 268 7.55 4.28 12.93
C ASP A 268 7.30 3.06 12.05
N ILE A 269 6.24 3.09 11.24
CA ILE A 269 5.87 2.00 10.32
C ILE A 269 6.94 1.80 9.23
N SER A 270 7.54 2.88 8.72
CA SER A 270 8.64 2.76 7.75
C SER A 270 9.84 1.99 8.33
N VAL A 271 10.12 2.14 9.64
CA VAL A 271 11.12 1.34 10.34
C VAL A 271 10.65 -0.11 10.52
N GLU A 272 9.35 -0.36 10.73
CA GLU A 272 8.79 -1.73 10.80
C GLU A 272 9.01 -2.47 9.47
N ILE A 273 8.72 -1.83 8.34
CA ILE A 273 9.00 -2.37 6.99
C ILE A 273 10.50 -2.62 6.79
N MET A 274 11.37 -1.73 7.28
CA MET A 274 12.82 -1.93 7.22
C MET A 274 13.28 -3.13 8.04
N ASP A 275 12.77 -3.30 9.26
CA ASP A 275 13.08 -4.45 10.11
C ASP A 275 12.57 -5.76 9.46
N VAL A 276 11.40 -5.75 8.82
CA VAL A 276 10.88 -6.88 8.02
C VAL A 276 11.77 -7.18 6.81
N SER A 277 12.29 -6.14 6.14
CA SER A 277 13.24 -6.30 5.03
C SER A 277 14.54 -6.99 5.44
N ILE A 278 15.09 -6.62 6.60
CA ILE A 278 16.31 -7.25 7.15
C ILE A 278 16.04 -8.72 7.48
N GLU A 279 14.88 -9.03 8.08
CA GLU A 279 14.46 -10.42 8.31
C GLU A 279 14.36 -11.20 6.99
N PHE A 280 13.74 -10.59 5.97
CA PHE A 280 13.52 -11.22 4.67
C PHE A 280 14.83 -11.54 3.92
N HIS A 281 15.78 -10.60 3.87
CA HIS A 281 17.00 -10.73 3.07
C HIS A 281 18.19 -11.33 3.83
N GLU A 282 18.34 -11.00 5.11
CA GLU A 282 19.51 -11.40 5.91
C GLU A 282 19.21 -12.57 6.86
N ASN A 283 17.94 -12.98 7.00
CA ASN A 283 17.48 -13.98 7.97
C ASN A 283 17.85 -13.63 9.43
N ILE A 284 17.98 -12.33 9.72
CA ILE A 284 18.23 -11.83 11.07
C ILE A 284 16.87 -11.61 11.75
N PRO A 285 16.58 -12.28 12.88
CA PRO A 285 15.31 -12.10 13.58
C PRO A 285 15.16 -10.66 14.08
N ARG A 286 13.92 -10.16 14.05
CA ARG A 286 13.56 -8.86 14.65
C ARG A 286 13.85 -8.86 16.16
N SER A 287 14.37 -7.74 16.67
CA SER A 287 14.61 -7.59 18.11
C SER A 287 13.29 -7.50 18.87
N THR A 288 13.15 -8.31 19.92
CA THR A 288 12.01 -8.31 20.84
C THR A 288 12.05 -7.17 21.86
N THR A 289 13.14 -6.40 21.88
CA THR A 289 13.29 -5.25 22.77
C THR A 289 12.36 -4.14 22.28
N PRO A 290 11.39 -3.68 23.11
CA PRO A 290 10.50 -2.61 22.71
C PRO A 290 11.32 -1.35 22.40
N ARG A 291 10.89 -0.57 21.39
CA ARG A 291 11.66 0.60 20.92
C ARG A 291 12.00 1.61 22.01
N SER A 292 11.13 1.76 23.01
CA SER A 292 11.39 2.63 24.17
C SER A 292 12.58 2.20 25.04
N PHE A 293 13.08 0.98 24.86
CA PHE A 293 14.22 0.41 25.58
C PHE A 293 15.42 0.11 24.67
N ARG A 294 15.33 0.44 23.36
CA ARG A 294 16.46 0.30 22.43
C ARG A 294 17.40 1.50 22.53
#